data_AF-A0A5C7PYP7-F1
#
_entry.id   AF-A0A5C7PYP7-F1
#
_cell.length_a   1.000
_cell.length_b   1.000
_cell.length_c   1.000
_cell.angle_alpha   90.00
_cell.angle_beta   90.00
_cell.angle_gamma   90.00
#
_symmetry.space_group_name_H-M   'P 1'
#
loop_
_entity.id
_entity.type
_entity.pdbx_description
1 polymer ?
#
loop_
_entity_poly.entity_id
_entity_poly.type
_entity_poly.pdbx_seq_one_letter_code
_entity_poly.pdbx_strand_id
1 'polypeptide(L)'
;MQYWNALKIIQQVAAELGLPQPVALPALGDVQSNQLVALLNSAGNELLMYYPWEQFVKHWNFVTVDGRESYAVPMDLAYFVDQTQWDSTNRKPLLGPKSPQEWAWLKSGTVATAPRMRYRIADNKLKLLPVPGATPLAIDMEYMSCNWVAPVDELGTQNMINIGTDIALYHPWMLVKFIKMKFYELKGFDTTSVRADFLRLFNSLTGKDKGGAKLSLSPQFPPMFIGPWSVPDGSWDVGVAP
;
A
#
# COMPACT_ATOMS: atom_id res chain seq x y z
N MET A 1 12.60 13.33 2.23
CA MET A 1 11.59 14.40 2.06
C MET A 1 11.08 14.77 3.44
N GLN A 2 10.91 16.06 3.78
CA GLN A 2 10.49 16.45 5.13
C GLN A 2 8.96 16.57 5.19
N TYR A 3 8.31 15.64 5.90
CA TYR A 3 6.87 15.70 6.19
C TYR A 3 6.57 16.85 7.17
N TRP A 4 5.34 17.36 7.12
CA TRP A 4 4.87 18.41 8.03
C TRP A 4 3.84 17.83 8.99
N ASN A 5 3.77 18.40 10.19
CA ASN A 5 2.67 18.14 11.10
C ASN A 5 1.38 18.81 10.60
N ALA A 6 0.24 18.31 11.06
CA ALA A 6 -1.08 18.78 10.69
C ALA A 6 -1.26 20.27 10.98
N LEU A 7 -0.75 20.75 12.13
CA LEU A 7 -0.83 22.16 12.50
C LEU A 7 -0.16 23.07 11.47
N LYS A 8 1.06 22.75 11.03
CA LYS A 8 1.77 23.55 10.04
C LYS A 8 1.07 23.55 8.68
N ILE A 9 0.50 22.42 8.28
CA ILE A 9 -0.27 22.34 7.02
C ILE A 9 -1.50 23.26 7.10
N ILE A 10 -2.24 23.21 8.20
CA ILE A 10 -3.45 24.03 8.36
C ILE A 10 -3.11 25.52 8.52
N GLN A 11 -2.04 25.86 9.24
CA GLN A 11 -1.55 27.25 9.33
C GLN A 11 -1.19 27.79 7.94
N GLN A 12 -0.52 27.00 7.09
CA GLN A 12 -0.20 27.40 5.73
C GLN A 12 -1.46 27.62 4.88
N VAL A 13 -2.44 26.70 4.96
CA VAL A 13 -3.72 26.85 4.25
C VAL A 13 -4.49 28.08 4.74
N ALA A 14 -4.58 28.28 6.05
CA ALA A 14 -5.26 29.43 6.64
C ALA A 14 -4.61 30.75 6.18
N ALA A 15 -3.27 30.82 6.17
CA ALA A 15 -2.53 31.97 5.68
C ALA A 15 -2.85 32.28 4.20
N GLU A 16 -2.85 31.26 3.33
CA GLU A 16 -3.12 31.43 1.90
C GLU A 16 -4.58 31.81 1.59
N LEU A 17 -5.52 31.39 2.45
CA LEU A 17 -6.94 31.74 2.35
C LEU A 17 -7.30 33.05 3.06
N GLY A 18 -6.35 33.69 3.74
CA GLY A 18 -6.60 34.89 4.55
C GLY A 18 -7.42 34.64 5.82
N LEU A 19 -7.44 33.40 6.32
CA LEU A 19 -8.11 33.00 7.55
C LEU A 19 -7.15 33.14 8.76
N PRO A 20 -7.67 33.34 9.98
CA PRO A 20 -6.85 33.30 11.19
C PRO A 20 -6.09 31.98 11.32
N GLN A 21 -4.79 32.05 11.62
CA GLN A 21 -3.96 30.86 11.78
C GLN A 21 -4.19 30.21 13.16
N PRO A 22 -4.54 28.92 13.25
CA PRO A 22 -4.71 28.25 14.53
C PRO A 22 -3.37 28.06 15.26
N VAL A 23 -3.40 28.14 16.60
CA VAL A 23 -2.24 27.91 17.46
C VAL A 23 -2.16 26.44 17.94
N ALA A 24 -3.30 25.75 18.02
CA ALA A 24 -3.41 24.34 18.39
C ALA A 24 -4.59 23.68 17.66
N LEU A 25 -4.55 22.35 17.52
CA LEU A 25 -5.61 21.55 16.91
C LEU A 25 -5.85 20.27 17.73
N PRO A 26 -7.11 19.84 17.93
CA PRO A 26 -8.35 20.54 17.56
C PRO A 26 -8.60 21.73 18.51
N ALA A 27 -9.09 22.85 17.97
CA ALA A 27 -9.39 24.03 18.77
C ALA A 27 -10.87 24.02 19.19
N LEU A 28 -11.13 23.97 20.50
CA LEU A 28 -12.47 24.03 21.07
C LEU A 28 -13.13 25.37 20.69
N GLY A 29 -14.29 25.30 20.02
CA GLY A 29 -15.08 26.47 19.63
C GLY A 29 -14.67 27.16 18.33
N ASP A 30 -13.52 26.83 17.73
CA ASP A 30 -13.13 27.38 16.43
C ASP A 30 -13.66 26.52 15.27
N VAL A 31 -14.81 26.92 14.75
CA VAL A 31 -15.49 26.23 13.64
C VAL A 31 -14.62 26.21 12.36
N GLN A 32 -13.81 27.24 12.10
CA GLN A 32 -13.02 27.31 10.87
C GLN A 32 -11.85 26.33 10.92
N SER A 33 -11.12 26.28 12.04
CA SER A 33 -10.03 25.31 12.21
C SER A 33 -10.53 23.87 12.17
N ASN A 34 -11.68 23.59 12.79
CA ASN A 34 -12.31 22.28 12.74
C ASN A 34 -12.76 21.91 11.31
N GLN A 35 -13.25 22.88 10.53
CA GLN A 35 -13.57 22.67 9.11
C GLN A 35 -12.31 22.31 8.31
N LEU A 36 -11.19 23.00 8.52
CA LEU A 36 -9.94 22.71 7.82
C LEU A 36 -9.36 21.34 8.19
N VAL A 37 -9.46 20.91 9.45
CA VAL A 37 -9.05 19.56 9.88
C VAL A 37 -9.92 18.49 9.21
N ALA A 38 -11.24 18.68 9.16
CA ALA A 38 -12.14 17.76 8.49
C ALA A 38 -11.83 17.65 6.98
N LEU A 39 -11.53 18.77 6.34
CA LEU A 39 -11.08 18.80 4.94
C LEU A 39 -9.75 18.10 4.73
N LEU A 40 -8.79 18.26 5.65
CA LEU A 40 -7.51 17.56 5.60
C LEU A 40 -7.69 16.03 5.75
N ASN A 41 -8.60 15.59 6.63
CA ASN A 41 -8.93 14.17 6.78
C ASN A 41 -9.59 13.59 5.51
N SER A 42 -10.54 14.30 4.90
CA SER A 42 -11.11 13.91 3.59
C SER A 42 -10.03 13.89 2.51
N ALA A 43 -9.16 14.90 2.46
CA ALA A 43 -8.08 15.00 1.49
C ALA A 43 -7.11 13.81 1.58
N GLY A 44 -6.65 13.45 2.79
CA GLY A 44 -5.72 12.33 2.98
C GLY A 44 -6.30 10.97 2.57
N ASN A 45 -7.57 10.72 2.89
CA ASN A 45 -8.27 9.49 2.52
C ASN A 45 -8.54 9.39 1.01
N GLU A 46 -8.88 10.50 0.35
CA GLU A 46 -9.11 10.50 -1.11
C GLU A 46 -7.82 10.35 -1.91
N LEU A 47 -6.71 10.94 -1.43
CA LEU A 47 -5.41 10.78 -2.09
C LEU A 47 -4.90 9.33 -2.08
N LEU A 48 -5.30 8.52 -1.10
CA LEU A 48 -5.03 7.07 -1.10
C LEU A 48 -5.76 6.35 -2.23
N MET A 49 -6.96 6.82 -2.60
CA MET A 49 -7.77 6.23 -3.67
C MET A 49 -7.29 6.65 -5.06
N TYR A 50 -6.70 7.85 -5.19
CA TYR A 50 -6.27 8.36 -6.48
C TYR A 50 -4.98 7.73 -7.01
N TYR A 51 -4.06 7.33 -6.15
CA TYR A 51 -2.78 6.82 -6.59
C TYR A 51 -2.15 5.86 -5.55
N PRO A 52 -1.56 4.73 -5.98
CA PRO A 52 -0.86 3.80 -5.10
C PRO A 52 0.54 4.34 -4.74
N TRP A 53 0.61 5.23 -3.75
CA TRP A 53 1.87 5.82 -3.29
C TRP A 53 2.84 4.78 -2.74
N GLU A 54 4.10 4.84 -3.14
CA GLU A 54 5.14 3.88 -2.72
C GLU A 54 5.33 3.83 -1.20
N GLN A 55 5.34 4.99 -0.54
CA GLN A 55 5.48 5.12 0.91
C GLN A 55 4.42 4.37 1.76
N PHE A 56 3.28 3.98 1.17
CA PHE A 56 2.22 3.23 1.86
C PHE A 56 2.24 1.74 1.53
N VAL A 57 3.10 1.31 0.62
CA VAL A 57 3.35 -0.10 0.36
C VAL A 57 4.10 -0.67 1.56
N LYS A 58 3.48 -1.64 2.23
CA LYS A 58 4.04 -2.35 3.38
C LYS A 58 4.22 -3.81 3.03
N HIS A 59 5.26 -4.40 3.61
CA HIS A 59 5.50 -5.83 3.54
C HIS A 59 4.83 -6.52 4.73
N TRP A 60 4.05 -7.56 4.45
CA TRP A 60 3.48 -8.44 5.46
C TRP A 60 4.06 -9.84 5.30
N ASN A 61 4.77 -10.27 6.34
CA ASN A 61 5.28 -11.62 6.47
C ASN A 61 4.62 -12.32 7.65
N PHE A 62 4.28 -13.59 7.47
CA PHE A 62 3.82 -14.44 8.57
C PHE A 62 4.21 -15.89 8.33
N VAL A 63 4.29 -16.65 9.43
CA VAL A 63 4.58 -18.09 9.39
C VAL A 63 3.28 -18.87 9.54
N THR A 64 3.07 -19.87 8.68
CA THR A 64 1.90 -20.74 8.76
C THR A 64 1.95 -21.64 10.00
N VAL A 65 0.79 -21.95 10.54
CA VAL A 65 0.62 -22.87 11.67
C VAL A 65 -0.04 -24.16 11.15
N ASP A 66 0.42 -25.30 11.65
CA ASP A 66 -0.13 -26.61 11.30
C ASP A 66 -1.65 -26.67 11.54
N GLY A 67 -2.38 -27.20 10.57
CA GLY A 67 -3.84 -27.32 10.63
C GLY A 67 -4.62 -26.01 10.54
N ARG A 68 -3.96 -24.85 10.36
CA ARG A 68 -4.61 -23.54 10.33
C ARG A 68 -4.85 -23.04 8.91
N GLU A 69 -6.12 -23.00 8.51
CA GLU A 69 -6.54 -22.50 7.18
C GLU A 69 -6.51 -20.97 7.06
N SER A 70 -6.88 -20.26 8.13
CA SER A 70 -7.18 -18.81 8.09
C SER A 70 -6.25 -17.97 8.96
N TYR A 71 -5.76 -16.88 8.38
CA TYR A 71 -4.84 -15.93 8.99
C TYR A 71 -5.46 -14.53 9.01
N ALA A 72 -5.31 -13.82 10.13
CA ALA A 72 -5.77 -12.44 10.22
C ALA A 72 -4.86 -11.55 9.38
N VAL A 73 -5.45 -10.73 8.52
CA VAL A 73 -4.69 -9.74 7.75
C VAL A 73 -4.37 -8.52 8.63
N PRO A 74 -3.38 -7.69 8.26
CA PRO A 74 -3.10 -6.44 8.96
C PRO A 74 -4.34 -5.56 9.08
N MET A 75 -4.53 -4.93 10.24
CA MET A 75 -5.68 -4.06 10.52
C MET A 75 -5.73 -2.82 9.62
N ASP A 76 -4.56 -2.38 9.13
CA ASP A 76 -4.40 -1.24 8.26
C ASP A 76 -4.40 -1.58 6.78
N LEU A 77 -4.81 -2.80 6.41
CA LEU A 77 -4.81 -3.25 5.03
C LEU A 77 -5.95 -2.57 4.22
N ALA A 78 -5.58 -1.84 3.17
CA ALA A 78 -6.53 -1.37 2.16
C ALA A 78 -6.79 -2.44 1.09
N TYR A 79 -5.73 -2.86 0.41
CA TYR A 79 -5.75 -3.93 -0.59
C TYR A 79 -4.35 -4.54 -0.74
N PHE A 80 -4.26 -5.74 -1.27
CA PHE A 80 -2.97 -6.38 -1.55
C PHE A 80 -2.42 -5.92 -2.89
N VAL A 81 -1.09 -5.85 -2.98
CA VAL A 81 -0.44 -5.64 -4.28
C VAL A 81 -0.51 -6.95 -5.06
N ASP A 82 -1.00 -6.88 -6.29
CA ASP A 82 -1.21 -8.05 -7.13
C ASP A 82 0.11 -8.79 -7.40
N GLN A 83 0.05 -10.13 -7.39
CA GLN A 83 1.18 -11.02 -7.72
C GLN A 83 2.41 -10.90 -6.80
N THR A 84 2.26 -10.32 -5.61
CA THR A 84 3.33 -10.21 -4.61
C THR A 84 3.27 -11.31 -3.55
N GLN A 85 2.33 -12.24 -3.65
CA GLN A 85 2.15 -13.32 -2.69
C GLN A 85 3.09 -14.49 -3.00
N TRP A 86 4.05 -14.72 -2.10
CA TRP A 86 5.08 -15.75 -2.26
C TRP A 86 5.22 -16.60 -1.00
N ASP A 87 5.48 -17.89 -1.22
CA ASP A 87 6.07 -18.77 -0.24
C ASP A 87 7.59 -18.60 -0.36
N SER A 88 8.20 -17.92 0.59
CA SER A 88 9.64 -17.65 0.59
C SER A 88 10.47 -18.84 1.06
N THR A 89 9.86 -19.79 1.78
CA THR A 89 10.51 -21.05 2.17
C THR A 89 10.78 -21.92 0.94
N ASN A 90 9.78 -22.15 0.10
CA ASN A 90 9.92 -22.98 -1.11
C ASN A 90 10.19 -22.16 -2.38
N ARG A 91 10.23 -20.83 -2.29
CA ARG A 91 10.40 -19.88 -3.41
C ARG A 91 9.35 -20.07 -4.50
N LYS A 92 8.09 -20.24 -4.12
CA LYS A 92 6.97 -20.47 -5.04
C LYS A 92 5.92 -19.36 -4.92
N PRO A 93 5.41 -18.83 -6.05
CA PRO A 93 4.31 -17.89 -6.00
C PRO A 93 3.02 -18.59 -5.56
N LEU A 94 2.20 -17.90 -4.77
CA LEU A 94 0.87 -18.35 -4.42
C LEU A 94 -0.09 -18.12 -5.59
N LEU A 95 -1.05 -19.03 -5.75
CA LEU A 95 -2.05 -18.96 -6.81
C LEU A 95 -3.35 -18.34 -6.31
N GLY A 96 -3.69 -17.14 -6.75
CA GLY A 96 -4.93 -16.47 -6.36
C GLY A 96 -5.02 -15.05 -6.92
N PRO A 97 -6.01 -14.24 -6.49
CA PRO A 97 -7.06 -14.56 -5.52
C PRO A 97 -8.17 -15.43 -6.12
N LYS A 98 -8.63 -16.45 -5.39
CA LYS A 98 -9.69 -17.36 -5.87
C LYS A 98 -11.09 -16.82 -5.60
N SER A 99 -11.97 -16.95 -6.60
CA SER A 99 -13.37 -16.52 -6.47
C SER A 99 -14.13 -17.41 -5.46
N PRO A 100 -15.28 -16.95 -4.93
CA PRO A 100 -16.07 -17.76 -4.02
C PRO A 100 -16.52 -19.11 -4.61
N GLN A 101 -16.87 -19.13 -5.89
CA GLN A 101 -17.30 -20.34 -6.59
C GLN A 101 -16.14 -21.31 -6.80
N GLU A 102 -15.00 -20.80 -7.26
CA GLU A 102 -13.78 -21.61 -7.41
C GLU A 102 -13.33 -22.17 -6.06
N TRP A 103 -13.43 -21.38 -4.98
CA TRP A 103 -13.08 -21.82 -3.63
C TRP A 103 -13.98 -22.94 -3.12
N ALA A 104 -15.29 -22.84 -3.36
CA ALA A 104 -16.24 -23.89 -3.00
C ALA A 104 -15.96 -25.18 -3.78
N TRP A 105 -15.72 -25.06 -5.10
CA TRP A 105 -15.34 -26.19 -5.95
C TRP A 105 -14.02 -26.84 -5.50
N LEU A 106 -13.02 -26.04 -5.15
CA LEU A 106 -11.73 -26.51 -4.65
C LEU A 106 -11.85 -27.23 -3.30
N LYS A 107 -12.79 -26.83 -2.43
CA LYS A 107 -13.05 -27.52 -1.16
C LYS A 107 -13.89 -28.79 -1.32
N SER A 108 -14.83 -28.81 -2.27
CA SER A 108 -15.67 -29.98 -2.54
C SER A 108 -14.98 -31.03 -3.40
N GLY A 109 -13.93 -30.66 -4.13
CA GLY A 109 -13.20 -31.54 -5.03
C GLY A 109 -12.36 -32.57 -4.28
N THR A 110 -12.55 -33.85 -4.59
CA THR A 110 -11.78 -34.99 -4.05
C THR A 110 -10.36 -35.07 -4.62
N VAL A 111 -10.01 -34.23 -5.61
CA VAL A 111 -8.71 -34.26 -6.29
C VAL A 111 -7.63 -33.73 -5.35
N ALA A 112 -6.58 -34.53 -5.16
CA ALA A 112 -5.35 -34.17 -4.46
C ALA A 112 -4.94 -32.75 -4.84
N THR A 113 -4.91 -31.86 -3.85
CA THR A 113 -4.51 -30.47 -4.05
C THR A 113 -3.08 -30.47 -4.58
N ALA A 114 -2.92 -29.97 -5.81
CA ALA A 114 -1.61 -29.79 -6.44
C ALA A 114 -0.64 -29.07 -5.48
N PRO A 115 0.68 -29.30 -5.56
CA PRO A 115 1.69 -28.85 -4.57
C PRO A 115 1.87 -27.32 -4.47
N ARG A 116 1.04 -26.52 -5.15
CA ARG A 116 1.08 -25.05 -5.09
C ARG A 116 -0.03 -24.55 -4.19
N MET A 117 0.35 -23.69 -3.24
CA MET A 117 -0.58 -22.99 -2.35
C MET A 117 -1.45 -22.04 -3.15
N ARG A 118 -2.75 -22.06 -2.86
CA ARG A 118 -3.77 -21.15 -3.37
C ARG A 118 -4.24 -20.27 -2.22
N TYR A 119 -4.66 -19.06 -2.56
CA TYR A 119 -5.21 -18.15 -1.56
C TYR A 119 -6.52 -17.49 -2.00
N ARG A 120 -7.30 -17.13 -0.99
CA ARG A 120 -8.47 -16.27 -1.10
C ARG A 120 -8.48 -15.32 0.08
N ILE A 121 -8.94 -14.09 -0.16
CA ILE A 121 -9.21 -13.12 0.90
C ILE A 121 -10.73 -13.10 1.11
N ALA A 122 -11.16 -13.35 2.35
CA ALA A 122 -12.56 -13.30 2.76
C ALA A 122 -12.66 -13.07 4.27
N ASP A 123 -13.69 -12.34 4.72
CA ASP A 123 -13.95 -12.08 6.15
C ASP A 123 -12.79 -11.41 6.88
N ASN A 124 -12.08 -10.51 6.18
CA ASN A 124 -10.84 -9.88 6.65
C ASN A 124 -9.75 -10.90 7.07
N LYS A 125 -9.72 -12.04 6.39
CA LYS A 125 -8.75 -13.12 6.61
C LYS A 125 -8.20 -13.61 5.28
N LEU A 126 -6.92 -13.96 5.31
CA LEU A 126 -6.28 -14.72 4.26
C LEU A 126 -6.55 -16.22 4.51
N LYS A 127 -7.20 -16.87 3.55
CA LYS A 127 -7.49 -18.31 3.58
C LYS A 127 -6.55 -19.02 2.62
N LEU A 128 -5.87 -20.05 3.09
CA LEU A 128 -4.91 -20.84 2.34
C LEU A 128 -5.44 -22.23 2.02
N LEU A 129 -5.12 -22.74 0.83
CA LEU A 129 -5.43 -24.10 0.41
C LEU A 129 -4.26 -24.68 -0.42
N PRO A 130 -3.75 -25.90 -0.13
CA PRO A 130 -4.11 -26.78 0.98
C PRO A 130 -3.87 -26.14 2.35
N VAL A 131 -4.49 -26.71 3.40
CA VAL A 131 -4.20 -26.29 4.77
C VAL A 131 -2.73 -26.60 5.05
N PRO A 132 -1.94 -25.63 5.56
CA PRO A 132 -0.54 -25.86 5.90
C PRO A 132 -0.40 -27.05 6.86
N GLY A 133 0.58 -27.92 6.57
CA GLY A 133 0.93 -29.06 7.41
C GLY A 133 1.95 -28.72 8.49
N ALA A 134 2.55 -29.76 9.08
CA ALA A 134 3.51 -29.64 10.17
C ALA A 134 4.79 -28.86 9.83
N THR A 135 5.15 -28.78 8.54
CA THR A 135 6.27 -27.95 8.09
C THR A 135 5.81 -26.50 7.96
N PRO A 136 6.31 -25.57 8.79
CA PRO A 136 5.94 -24.16 8.69
C PRO A 136 6.46 -23.55 7.38
N LEU A 137 5.60 -22.79 6.72
CA LEU A 137 5.91 -22.02 5.52
C LEU A 137 5.89 -20.54 5.87
N ALA A 138 6.91 -19.80 5.43
CA ALA A 138 6.92 -18.35 5.48
C ALA A 138 6.20 -17.81 4.24
N ILE A 139 5.13 -17.04 4.48
CA ILE A 139 4.35 -16.41 3.42
C ILE A 139 4.57 -14.91 3.52
N ASP A 140 5.02 -14.36 2.40
CA ASP A 140 5.40 -12.97 2.26
C ASP A 140 4.51 -12.33 1.19
N MET A 141 4.01 -11.13 1.46
CA MET A 141 3.23 -10.36 0.49
C MET A 141 3.29 -8.86 0.74
N GLU A 142 3.07 -8.09 -0.30
CA GLU A 142 2.97 -6.64 -0.18
C GLU A 142 1.50 -6.21 -0.16
N TYR A 143 1.23 -5.16 0.61
CA TYR A 143 -0.09 -4.58 0.72
C TYR A 143 -0.01 -3.06 0.81
N MET A 144 -1.09 -2.41 0.40
CA MET A 144 -1.26 -0.97 0.56
C MET A 144 -1.89 -0.69 1.92
N SER A 145 -1.26 0.17 2.72
CA SER A 145 -1.80 0.62 3.99
C SER A 145 -2.87 1.70 3.79
N CYS A 146 -3.93 1.68 4.60
CA CYS A 146 -4.92 2.77 4.67
C CYS A 146 -4.48 3.91 5.62
N ASN A 147 -3.37 3.73 6.33
CA ASN A 147 -2.89 4.70 7.29
C ASN A 147 -1.90 5.67 6.65
N TRP A 148 -2.26 6.95 6.62
CA TRP A 148 -1.48 8.03 6.02
C TRP A 148 -0.98 9.06 7.04
N VAL A 149 -1.23 8.82 8.33
CA VAL A 149 -0.84 9.69 9.45
C VAL A 149 0.11 8.94 10.39
N ALA A 150 1.16 9.60 10.84
CA ALA A 150 2.06 9.10 11.88
C ALA A 150 2.00 10.02 13.11
N PRO A 151 1.77 9.49 14.33
CA PRO A 151 1.91 10.25 15.55
C PRO A 151 3.40 10.53 15.82
N VAL A 152 3.69 11.59 16.57
CA VAL A 152 5.07 12.00 16.91
C VAL A 152 5.82 10.92 17.70
N ASP A 153 5.11 10.07 18.44
CA ASP A 153 5.71 9.04 19.31
C ASP A 153 5.98 7.69 18.60
N GLU A 154 6.02 7.67 17.26
CA GLU A 154 6.47 6.58 16.36
C GLU A 154 5.79 5.20 16.52
N LEU A 155 4.87 5.02 17.47
CA LEU A 155 4.14 3.77 17.68
C LEU A 155 2.75 3.80 17.04
N GLY A 156 2.74 3.52 15.73
CA GLY A 156 1.54 3.15 14.99
C GLY A 156 1.04 4.23 14.03
N THR A 157 0.83 3.86 12.78
CA THR A 157 0.21 4.72 11.78
C THR A 157 -1.32 4.75 11.95
N GLN A 158 -1.97 5.87 11.63
CA GLN A 158 -3.40 6.09 11.78
C GLN A 158 -4.04 6.55 10.45
N ASN A 159 -5.36 6.45 10.33
CA ASN A 159 -6.13 6.84 9.14
C ASN A 159 -6.80 8.22 9.25
N MET A 160 -6.67 8.88 10.40
CA MET A 160 -7.25 10.18 10.70
C MET A 160 -6.28 11.00 11.55
N ILE A 161 -6.28 12.31 11.34
CA ILE A 161 -5.60 13.28 12.20
C ILE A 161 -6.52 13.60 13.38
N ASN A 162 -5.98 13.44 14.57
CA ASN A 162 -6.66 13.73 15.82
C ASN A 162 -6.05 14.94 16.54
N ILE A 163 -4.75 15.16 16.39
CA ILE A 163 -3.98 16.19 17.09
C ILE A 163 -3.12 16.97 16.10
N GLY A 164 -2.90 18.27 16.35
CA GLY A 164 -2.06 19.12 15.50
C GLY A 164 -0.60 18.68 15.35
N THR A 165 -0.10 17.84 16.27
CA THR A 165 1.26 17.28 16.24
C THR A 165 1.39 16.11 15.27
N ASP A 166 0.29 15.48 14.87
CA ASP A 166 0.29 14.34 13.95
C ASP A 166 0.95 14.72 12.62
N ILE A 167 1.81 13.83 12.11
CA ILE A 167 2.57 14.03 10.88
C ILE A 167 1.80 13.42 9.72
N ALA A 168 1.52 14.22 8.69
CA ALA A 168 0.90 13.72 7.47
C ALA A 168 1.98 13.15 6.55
N LEU A 169 1.86 11.86 6.23
CA LEU A 169 2.78 11.12 5.36
C LEU A 169 2.49 11.43 3.88
N TYR A 170 2.46 12.70 3.51
CA TYR A 170 2.28 13.15 2.14
C TYR A 170 3.15 14.36 1.88
N HIS A 171 3.35 14.68 0.61
CA HIS A 171 3.98 15.94 0.26
C HIS A 171 3.16 17.13 0.82
N PRO A 172 3.72 17.99 1.70
CA PRO A 172 2.94 19.02 2.38
C PRO A 172 2.22 19.96 1.41
N TRP A 173 2.91 20.39 0.35
CA TRP A 173 2.32 21.27 -0.66
C TRP A 173 1.19 20.62 -1.47
N MET A 174 1.17 19.29 -1.58
CA MET A 174 0.07 18.58 -2.24
C MET A 174 -1.18 18.67 -1.39
N LEU A 175 -1.06 18.44 -0.07
CA LEU A 175 -2.16 18.60 0.87
C LEU A 175 -2.66 20.04 0.92
N VAL A 176 -1.77 21.03 1.00
CA VAL A 176 -2.14 22.45 1.01
C VAL A 176 -2.97 22.82 -0.23
N LYS A 177 -2.52 22.45 -1.44
CA LYS A 177 -3.27 22.75 -2.67
C LYS A 177 -4.60 22.00 -2.74
N PHE A 178 -4.64 20.75 -2.29
CA PHE A 178 -5.87 19.95 -2.33
C PHE A 178 -6.93 20.44 -1.34
N ILE A 179 -6.53 20.81 -0.12
CA ILE A 179 -7.45 21.40 0.87
C ILE A 179 -8.03 22.72 0.34
N LYS A 180 -7.21 23.58 -0.27
CA LYS A 180 -7.72 24.82 -0.88
C LYS A 180 -8.73 24.55 -1.99
N MET A 181 -8.47 23.57 -2.85
CA MET A 181 -9.43 23.17 -3.89
C MET A 181 -10.75 22.74 -3.26
N LYS A 182 -10.72 21.84 -2.27
CA LYS A 182 -11.93 21.39 -1.55
C LYS A 182 -12.64 22.52 -0.82
N PHE A 183 -11.90 23.46 -0.23
CA PHE A 183 -12.49 24.62 0.42
C PHE A 183 -13.23 25.49 -0.59
N TYR A 184 -12.65 25.75 -1.76
CA TYR A 184 -13.30 26.51 -2.84
C TYR A 184 -14.55 25.78 -3.34
N GLU A 185 -14.48 24.46 -3.54
CA GLU A 185 -15.64 23.63 -3.91
C GLU A 185 -16.77 23.72 -2.87
N LEU A 186 -16.44 23.60 -1.58
CA LEU A 186 -17.42 23.70 -0.49
C LEU A 186 -18.06 25.09 -0.38
N LYS A 187 -17.34 26.16 -0.71
CA LYS A 187 -17.88 27.53 -0.69
C LYS A 187 -18.56 27.93 -2.00
N GLY A 188 -18.51 27.07 -3.02
CA GLY A 188 -19.08 27.35 -4.34
C GLY A 188 -18.31 28.39 -5.16
N PHE A 189 -17.01 28.57 -4.87
CA PHE A 189 -16.14 29.44 -5.67
C PHE A 189 -15.67 28.75 -6.95
N ASP A 190 -15.17 29.52 -7.91
CA ASP A 190 -14.55 28.96 -9.13
C ASP A 190 -13.27 28.19 -8.77
N THR A 191 -13.23 26.91 -9.14
CA THR A 191 -12.14 25.99 -8.81
C THR A 191 -11.18 25.76 -9.96
N THR A 192 -11.43 26.35 -11.14
CA THR A 192 -10.67 26.08 -12.38
C THR A 192 -9.16 26.28 -12.19
N SER A 193 -8.76 27.42 -11.61
CA SER A 193 -7.35 27.74 -11.38
C SER A 193 -6.71 26.87 -10.29
N VAL A 194 -7.39 26.73 -9.14
CA VAL A 194 -6.86 25.98 -7.98
C VAL A 194 -6.73 24.49 -8.31
N ARG A 195 -7.67 23.94 -9.06
CA ARG A 195 -7.63 22.56 -9.58
C ARG A 195 -6.47 22.35 -10.54
N ALA A 196 -6.23 23.28 -11.48
CA ALA A 196 -5.12 23.17 -12.42
C ALA A 196 -3.76 23.15 -11.70
N ASP A 197 -3.61 23.98 -10.66
CA ASP A 197 -2.42 24.01 -9.81
C ASP A 197 -2.21 22.74 -9.00
N PHE A 198 -3.28 22.17 -8.43
CA PHE A 198 -3.23 20.88 -7.74
C PHE A 198 -2.81 19.77 -8.71
N LEU A 199 -3.46 19.68 -9.88
CA LEU A 199 -3.17 18.65 -10.87
C LEU A 199 -1.73 18.72 -11.40
N ARG A 200 -1.19 19.93 -11.61
CA ARG A 200 0.22 20.11 -12.02
C ARG A 200 1.18 19.53 -10.98
N LEU A 201 0.93 19.77 -9.70
CA LEU A 201 1.76 19.23 -8.62
C LEU A 201 1.56 17.71 -8.49
N PHE A 202 0.32 17.24 -8.51
CA PHE A 202 -0.02 15.82 -8.42
C PHE A 202 0.68 15.01 -9.52
N ASN A 203 0.57 15.43 -10.77
CA ASN A 203 1.21 14.76 -11.91
C ASN A 203 2.75 14.78 -11.82
N SER A 204 3.33 15.86 -11.29
CA SER A 204 4.79 15.96 -11.08
C SER A 204 5.28 15.00 -10.00
N LEU A 205 4.49 14.80 -8.93
CA LEU A 205 4.82 13.88 -7.85
C LEU A 205 4.63 12.42 -8.27
N THR A 206 3.48 12.08 -8.85
CA THR A 206 3.22 10.70 -9.31
C THR A 206 4.16 10.27 -10.42
N GLY A 207 4.60 11.19 -11.28
CA GLY A 207 5.62 10.92 -12.31
C GLY A 207 7.02 10.61 -11.77
N LYS A 208 7.32 10.95 -10.51
CA LYS A 208 8.62 10.70 -9.86
C LYS A 208 8.60 9.56 -8.85
N ASP A 209 7.42 9.11 -8.46
CA ASP A 209 7.22 8.10 -7.42
C ASP A 209 7.73 6.71 -7.85
N LYS A 210 7.68 6.39 -9.15
CA LYS A 210 8.21 5.14 -9.69
C LYS A 210 9.47 5.36 -10.51
N GLY A 211 10.45 4.48 -10.33
CA GLY A 211 11.65 4.43 -11.17
C GLY A 211 11.28 4.09 -12.62
N GLY A 212 11.80 4.86 -13.57
CA GLY A 212 11.62 4.57 -14.99
C GLY A 212 12.38 3.32 -15.41
N ALA A 213 11.78 2.51 -16.28
CA ALA A 213 12.48 1.39 -16.89
C ALA A 213 13.68 1.89 -17.71
N LYS A 214 14.78 1.14 -17.71
CA LYS A 214 15.91 1.41 -18.60
C LYS A 214 15.48 1.11 -20.04
N LEU A 215 15.10 2.13 -20.78
CA LEU A 215 14.74 2.01 -22.19
C LEU A 215 16.01 1.77 -23.01
N SER A 216 16.07 0.63 -23.70
CA SER A 216 17.09 0.36 -24.70
C SER A 216 16.43 -0.09 -26.00
N LEU A 217 16.83 0.51 -27.11
CA LEU A 217 16.45 0.07 -28.47
C LEU A 217 17.17 -1.23 -28.87
N SER A 218 18.26 -1.57 -28.18
CA SER A 218 18.96 -2.86 -28.29
C SER A 218 19.31 -3.33 -26.86
N PRO A 219 18.37 -3.95 -26.15
CA PRO A 219 18.62 -4.44 -24.80
C PRO A 219 19.60 -5.62 -24.86
N GLN A 220 20.89 -5.34 -24.64
CA GLN A 220 21.88 -6.36 -24.35
C GLN A 220 21.98 -6.48 -22.82
N PHE A 221 21.51 -7.60 -22.27
CA PHE A 221 21.82 -7.95 -20.90
C PHE A 221 23.33 -8.24 -20.83
N PRO A 222 24.14 -7.50 -20.05
CA PRO A 222 25.51 -7.93 -19.81
C PRO A 222 25.44 -9.31 -19.13
N PRO A 223 26.11 -10.35 -19.66
CA PRO A 223 26.11 -11.65 -19.01
C PRO A 223 26.88 -11.51 -17.69
N MET A 224 26.14 -11.35 -16.60
CA MET A 224 26.71 -11.20 -15.26
C MET A 224 27.10 -12.56 -14.64
N PHE A 225 26.54 -13.67 -15.15
CA PHE A 225 26.93 -15.04 -14.82
C PHE A 225 26.63 -16.02 -15.97
N ILE A 226 27.25 -17.20 -15.90
CA ILE A 226 26.95 -18.44 -16.65
C ILE A 226 25.43 -18.59 -16.85
N GLY A 227 24.97 -18.58 -18.10
CA GLY A 227 23.54 -18.46 -18.45
C GLY A 227 22.70 -19.72 -18.17
N PRO A 228 21.37 -19.63 -18.34
CA PRO A 228 20.46 -20.79 -18.18
C PRO A 228 20.83 -21.99 -19.06
N TRP A 229 21.47 -21.74 -20.21
CA TRP A 229 21.96 -22.76 -21.15
C TRP A 229 23.15 -23.57 -20.65
N SER A 230 23.72 -23.19 -19.51
CA SER A 230 24.90 -23.82 -18.91
C SER A 230 24.57 -24.61 -17.65
N VAL A 231 23.28 -24.72 -17.30
CA VAL A 231 22.80 -25.68 -16.30
C VAL A 231 22.43 -26.96 -17.06
N PRO A 232 23.15 -28.08 -16.86
CA PRO A 232 22.72 -29.37 -17.39
C PRO A 232 21.34 -29.73 -16.81
N ASP A 233 20.38 -30.09 -17.66
CA ASP A 233 19.00 -30.45 -17.29
C ASP A 233 18.89 -31.83 -16.59
N GLY A 234 20.00 -32.34 -16.07
CA GLY A 234 20.09 -33.62 -15.38
C GLY A 234 21.53 -34.05 -15.10
N SER A 235 21.85 -34.22 -13.82
CA SER A 235 23.02 -34.97 -13.36
C SER A 235 22.59 -36.42 -13.14
N TRP A 236 22.72 -37.27 -14.16
CA TRP A 236 22.56 -38.71 -13.99
C TRP A 236 23.92 -39.27 -13.57
N ASP A 237 24.14 -39.36 -12.26
CA ASP A 237 25.21 -40.15 -11.69
C ASP A 237 24.85 -41.63 -11.88
N VAL A 238 24.96 -42.12 -13.12
CA VAL A 238 24.89 -43.56 -13.40
C VAL A 238 26.22 -44.15 -12.95
N GLY A 239 26.29 -44.42 -11.65
CA GLY A 239 27.39 -45.14 -11.03
C GLY A 239 27.74 -46.34 -11.89
N VAL A 240 28.94 -46.31 -12.47
CA VAL A 240 29.52 -47.45 -13.17
C VAL A 240 29.94 -48.43 -12.08
N ALA A 241 29.12 -49.45 -11.84
CA ALA A 241 29.60 -50.75 -11.40
C ALA A 241 29.88 -51.57 -12.68
N PRO A 242 30.97 -52.35 -12.78
CA PRO A 242 31.66 -53.09 -11.72
C PRO A 242 33.11 -52.68 -11.43
#